data_AF-A0A212F5J1-F1
#
_entry.id   AF-A0A212F5J1-F1
#
_cell.length_a   1.000
_cell.length_b   1.000
_cell.length_c   1.000
_cell.angle_alpha   90.00
_cell.angle_beta   90.00
_cell.angle_gamma   90.00
#
_symmetry.space_group_name_H-M   'P 1'
#
loop_
_entity.id
_entity.type
_entity.pdbx_description
1 polymer ?
#
loop_
_entity_poly.entity_id
_entity_poly.type
_entity_poly.pdbx_seq_one_letter_code
_entity_poly.pdbx_strand_id
1 'polypeptide(L)'
;VHAENGGIIARNSEKLLEAGVKGPEGHAASRDDQVEAEAVNRACVIANQMDAPLYIVHMMSAAAVQSLRNARRVAKHPIFGETLAATVGTDGQAMLVSLVYNPPGSHYKNACFRHAAAHVLSPPLRDPSTPEAIIDALAHDDLQVIASDNCTFNEKDKELGKNDFTKIPNGVNGVEDRMAILWQKAVNTGVMDPCRFVAVTSTNAANIFNLPSKGRVAVGADGDVIVWDPRLEKTISAATHHHAVDFNIFEGQRVVGGPQYVIVNGRVCLDDGDLRVAEGYGKFLPTPPNSPYVYGEVPTTPQPERVEYLPSPARVTNGTPTELQISHKLEATSVSGCSTPTGRKMREPGQRNLQNSTFSISQLQISHKLEATSVSGCSTPTGRKMREPGQRNLQNSTFSISQEMEGLDTKTSVRVRNPPGGKSSGLW
;
A
#
# COMPACT_ATOMS: atom_id res chain seq x y z
N VAL A 1 4.13 -6.20 -8.62
CA VAL A 1 3.72 -7.59 -8.32
C VAL A 1 2.25 -7.58 -7.94
N HIS A 2 1.42 -8.35 -8.65
CA HIS A 2 0.08 -8.70 -8.17
C HIS A 2 0.25 -9.74 -7.05
N ALA A 3 -0.19 -9.42 -5.84
CA ALA A 3 0.15 -10.17 -4.63
C ALA A 3 -1.07 -10.83 -4.01
N GLU A 4 -1.52 -11.94 -4.60
CA GLU A 4 -2.48 -12.88 -4.00
C GLU A 4 -1.94 -14.31 -4.09
N ASN A 5 -2.27 -15.18 -3.12
CA ASN A 5 -1.87 -16.58 -3.17
C ASN A 5 -2.75 -17.40 -4.14
N GLY A 6 -2.28 -17.55 -5.38
CA GLY A 6 -3.01 -18.26 -6.43
C GLY A 6 -3.40 -19.71 -6.10
N GLY A 7 -2.59 -20.42 -5.31
CA GLY A 7 -2.91 -21.79 -4.89
C GLY A 7 -4.10 -21.86 -3.92
N ILE A 8 -4.17 -20.91 -2.98
CA ILE A 8 -5.32 -20.79 -2.07
C ILE A 8 -6.57 -20.36 -2.84
N ILE A 9 -6.45 -19.38 -3.74
CA ILE A 9 -7.57 -18.89 -4.57
C ILE A 9 -8.17 -20.02 -5.40
N ALA A 10 -7.33 -20.79 -6.10
CA ALA A 10 -7.79 -21.90 -6.93
C ALA A 10 -8.59 -22.91 -6.10
N ARG A 11 -8.02 -23.34 -4.96
CA ARG A 11 -8.67 -24.34 -4.10
C ARG A 11 -9.96 -23.83 -3.45
N ASN A 12 -10.00 -22.56 -3.04
CA ASN A 12 -11.20 -21.96 -2.46
C ASN A 12 -12.30 -21.77 -3.52
N SER A 13 -11.92 -21.40 -4.75
CA SER A 13 -12.87 -21.24 -5.84
C SER A 13 -13.54 -22.55 -6.21
N GLU A 14 -12.77 -23.65 -6.32
CA GLU A 14 -13.30 -25.00 -6.50
C GLU A 14 -14.31 -25.37 -5.40
N LYS A 15 -13.93 -25.22 -4.13
CA LYS A 15 -14.80 -25.53 -2.98
C LYS A 15 -16.12 -24.76 -3.01
N LEU A 16 -16.08 -23.46 -3.35
CA LEU A 16 -17.27 -22.62 -3.41
C LEU A 16 -18.20 -23.04 -4.55
N LEU A 17 -17.65 -23.34 -5.73
CA LEU A 17 -18.42 -23.85 -6.87
C LEU A 17 -19.04 -25.23 -6.58
N GLU A 18 -18.29 -26.13 -5.94
CA GLU A 18 -18.78 -27.45 -5.48
C GLU A 18 -19.91 -27.31 -4.46
N ALA A 19 -19.84 -26.30 -3.59
CA ALA A 19 -20.89 -25.95 -2.63
C ALA A 19 -22.08 -25.19 -3.26
N GLY A 20 -22.06 -24.93 -4.57
CA GLY A 20 -23.13 -24.26 -5.29
C GLY A 20 -23.08 -22.72 -5.24
N VAL A 21 -22.05 -22.12 -4.64
CA VAL A 21 -21.84 -20.66 -4.64
C VAL A 21 -21.27 -20.26 -5.99
N LYS A 22 -22.11 -19.67 -6.83
CA LYS A 22 -21.80 -19.36 -8.24
C LYS A 22 -21.86 -17.88 -8.58
N GLY A 23 -22.44 -17.05 -7.70
CA GLY A 23 -22.58 -15.61 -7.92
C GLY A 23 -21.31 -14.82 -7.57
N PRO A 24 -21.28 -13.50 -7.88
CA PRO A 24 -20.14 -12.62 -7.63
C PRO A 24 -19.64 -12.60 -6.18
N GLU A 25 -20.49 -12.90 -5.19
CA GLU A 25 -20.10 -13.07 -3.79
C GLU A 25 -19.08 -14.19 -3.58
N GLY A 26 -19.11 -15.23 -4.42
CA GLY A 26 -18.12 -16.30 -4.41
C GLY A 26 -16.72 -15.82 -4.81
N HIS A 27 -16.64 -14.79 -5.66
CA HIS A 27 -15.35 -14.21 -6.08
C HIS A 27 -14.62 -13.56 -4.91
N ALA A 28 -15.31 -12.74 -4.13
CA ALA A 28 -14.74 -12.10 -2.95
C ALA A 28 -14.46 -13.12 -1.83
N ALA A 29 -15.34 -14.11 -1.65
CA ALA A 29 -15.17 -15.16 -0.66
C ALA A 29 -14.02 -16.12 -0.96
N SER A 30 -13.65 -16.32 -2.24
CA SER A 30 -12.56 -17.23 -2.61
C SER A 30 -11.17 -16.69 -2.28
N ARG A 31 -11.07 -15.39 -2.03
CA ARG A 31 -9.81 -14.66 -1.84
C ARG A 31 -9.97 -13.57 -0.78
N ASP A 32 -10.03 -13.97 0.49
CA ASP A 32 -10.09 -13.01 1.60
C ASP A 32 -8.84 -12.10 1.67
N ASP A 33 -8.82 -11.20 2.65
CA ASP A 33 -7.72 -10.26 2.86
C ASP A 33 -6.41 -10.94 3.29
N GLN A 34 -6.48 -12.11 3.94
CA GLN A 34 -5.29 -12.87 4.34
C GLN A 34 -4.56 -13.48 3.15
N VAL A 35 -5.29 -13.88 2.10
CA VAL A 35 -4.73 -14.36 0.83
C VAL A 35 -3.84 -13.30 0.18
N GLU A 36 -4.25 -12.04 0.25
CA GLU A 36 -3.46 -10.89 -0.23
C GLU A 36 -2.29 -10.60 0.73
N ALA A 37 -2.57 -10.52 2.03
CA ALA A 37 -1.56 -10.18 3.03
C ALA A 37 -0.39 -11.16 3.11
N GLU A 38 -0.66 -12.47 2.96
CA GLU A 38 0.37 -13.51 2.88
C GLU A 38 1.28 -13.30 1.67
N ALA A 39 0.68 -13.07 0.50
CA ALA A 39 1.42 -12.92 -0.75
C ALA A 39 2.24 -11.62 -0.77
N VAL A 40 1.73 -10.53 -0.19
CA VAL A 40 2.49 -9.30 0.04
C VAL A 40 3.71 -9.57 0.92
N ASN A 41 3.52 -10.23 2.06
CA ASN A 41 4.63 -10.58 2.95
C ASN A 41 5.67 -11.46 2.23
N ARG A 42 5.23 -12.49 1.51
CA ARG A 42 6.10 -13.39 0.76
C ARG A 42 6.89 -12.65 -0.33
N ALA A 43 6.25 -11.76 -1.08
CA ALA A 43 6.93 -10.94 -2.08
C ALA A 43 8.00 -10.03 -1.45
N CYS A 44 7.68 -9.38 -0.32
CA CYS A 44 8.64 -8.55 0.41
C CYS A 44 9.84 -9.35 0.92
N VAL A 45 9.62 -10.55 1.48
CA VAL A 45 10.72 -11.41 1.95
C VAL A 45 11.64 -11.78 0.79
N ILE A 46 11.07 -12.19 -0.36
CA ILE A 46 11.85 -12.54 -1.55
C ILE A 46 12.66 -11.34 -2.05
N ALA A 47 12.04 -10.17 -2.18
CA ALA A 47 12.72 -8.95 -2.63
C ALA A 47 13.90 -8.59 -1.71
N ASN A 48 13.74 -8.72 -0.39
CA ASN A 48 14.81 -8.45 0.56
C ASN A 48 15.96 -9.48 0.49
N GLN A 49 15.66 -10.75 0.20
CA GLN A 49 16.71 -11.77 -0.05
C GLN A 49 17.47 -11.50 -1.35
N MET A 50 16.79 -10.94 -2.35
CA MET A 50 17.37 -10.60 -3.65
C MET A 50 18.04 -9.23 -3.70
N ASP A 51 18.03 -8.49 -2.59
CA ASP A 51 18.55 -7.12 -2.50
C ASP A 51 17.98 -6.21 -3.61
N ALA A 52 16.66 -6.27 -3.80
CA ALA A 52 15.96 -5.57 -4.86
C ALA A 52 14.82 -4.68 -4.33
N PRO A 53 14.56 -3.52 -4.96
CA PRO A 53 13.34 -2.76 -4.71
C PRO A 53 12.12 -3.53 -5.19
N LEU A 54 10.96 -3.26 -4.59
CA LEU A 54 9.72 -3.94 -4.93
C LEU A 54 8.57 -2.94 -5.04
N TYR A 55 7.72 -3.13 -6.04
CA TYR A 55 6.47 -2.38 -6.21
C TYR A 55 5.29 -3.36 -6.18
N ILE A 56 4.39 -3.18 -5.22
CA ILE A 56 3.18 -3.98 -5.06
C ILE A 56 2.00 -3.19 -5.62
N VAL A 57 1.37 -3.72 -6.66
CA VAL A 57 0.24 -3.08 -7.33
C VAL A 57 -1.05 -3.33 -6.56
N HIS A 58 -2.06 -2.47 -6.79
CA HIS A 58 -3.46 -2.66 -6.40
C HIS A 58 -3.67 -3.33 -5.03
N MET A 59 -3.11 -2.76 -3.96
CA MET A 59 -3.33 -3.19 -2.59
C MET A 59 -4.74 -2.78 -2.14
N MET A 60 -5.55 -3.78 -1.78
CA MET A 60 -6.99 -3.63 -1.54
C MET A 60 -7.38 -3.82 -0.09
N SER A 61 -6.49 -4.27 0.81
CA SER A 61 -6.84 -4.58 2.21
C SER A 61 -5.90 -3.97 3.25
N ALA A 62 -6.46 -3.65 4.43
CA ALA A 62 -5.69 -3.19 5.58
C ALA A 62 -4.66 -4.23 6.06
N ALA A 63 -4.99 -5.52 5.96
CA ALA A 63 -4.07 -6.61 6.30
C ALA A 63 -2.82 -6.61 5.39
N ALA A 64 -3.01 -6.43 4.08
CA ALA A 64 -1.92 -6.31 3.13
C ALA A 64 -1.05 -5.07 3.39
N VAL A 65 -1.68 -3.93 3.69
CA VAL A 65 -0.96 -2.71 4.12
C VAL A 65 -0.11 -3.00 5.36
N GLN A 66 -0.65 -3.69 6.36
CA GLN A 66 0.11 -4.03 7.56
C GLN A 66 1.34 -4.91 7.26
N SER A 67 1.21 -5.88 6.35
CA SER A 67 2.35 -6.67 5.87
C SER A 67 3.42 -5.80 5.20
N LEU A 68 3.01 -4.87 4.32
CA LEU A 68 3.94 -3.93 3.68
C LEU A 68 4.65 -3.03 4.70
N ARG A 69 3.90 -2.47 5.66
CA ARG A 69 4.45 -1.62 6.74
C ARG A 69 5.51 -2.35 7.55
N ASN A 70 5.25 -3.59 7.92
CA ASN A 70 6.20 -4.42 8.66
C ASN A 70 7.47 -4.68 7.83
N ALA A 71 7.31 -5.01 6.55
CA ALA A 71 8.44 -5.24 5.65
C ALA A 71 9.31 -3.99 5.46
N ARG A 72 8.69 -2.82 5.25
CA ARG A 72 9.39 -1.54 5.04
C ARG A 72 10.31 -1.16 6.21
N ARG A 73 10.00 -1.58 7.45
CA ARG A 73 10.84 -1.29 8.64
C ARG A 73 12.22 -1.96 8.60
N VAL A 74 12.36 -3.06 7.87
CA VAL A 74 13.58 -3.88 7.84
C VAL A 74 14.13 -4.06 6.42
N ALA A 75 13.50 -3.44 5.43
CA ALA A 75 13.90 -3.54 4.03
C ALA A 75 15.19 -2.78 3.78
N LYS A 76 16.12 -3.38 3.02
CA LYS A 76 17.35 -2.73 2.58
C LYS A 76 17.12 -1.74 1.44
N HIS A 77 16.17 -2.07 0.56
CA HIS A 77 15.78 -1.28 -0.60
C HIS A 77 14.33 -0.79 -0.44
N PRO A 78 13.93 0.29 -1.15
CA PRO A 78 12.57 0.78 -1.11
C PRO A 78 11.55 -0.27 -1.55
N ILE A 79 10.49 -0.44 -0.75
CA ILE A 79 9.32 -1.24 -1.09
C ILE A 79 8.11 -0.32 -1.16
N PHE A 80 7.50 -0.24 -2.33
CA PHE A 80 6.37 0.63 -2.62
C PHE A 80 5.05 -0.13 -2.67
N GLY A 81 3.99 0.53 -2.23
CA GLY A 81 2.61 0.08 -2.35
C GLY A 81 1.77 1.07 -3.16
N GLU A 82 0.97 0.52 -4.06
CA GLU A 82 -0.07 1.21 -4.82
C GLU A 82 -1.44 0.73 -4.36
N THR A 83 -2.42 1.62 -4.26
CA THR A 83 -3.84 1.26 -4.09
C THR A 83 -4.69 1.87 -5.20
N LEU A 84 -5.99 1.60 -5.20
CA LEU A 84 -6.90 1.98 -6.27
C LEU A 84 -7.96 2.99 -5.82
N ALA A 85 -8.43 3.80 -6.77
CA ALA A 85 -9.64 4.61 -6.62
C ALA A 85 -10.83 3.77 -6.13
N ALA A 86 -10.97 2.54 -6.63
CA ALA A 86 -12.03 1.61 -6.23
C ALA A 86 -12.01 1.34 -4.71
N THR A 87 -10.83 1.08 -4.14
CA THR A 87 -10.63 0.80 -2.72
C THR A 87 -10.93 2.01 -1.82
N VAL A 88 -10.63 3.21 -2.30
CA VAL A 88 -10.86 4.47 -1.55
C VAL A 88 -12.29 4.96 -1.70
N GLY A 89 -12.92 4.71 -2.85
CA GLY A 89 -14.22 5.26 -3.20
C GLY A 89 -15.40 4.36 -2.85
N THR A 90 -15.21 3.04 -2.74
CA THR A 90 -16.31 2.09 -2.51
C THR A 90 -15.85 0.85 -1.74
N ASP A 91 -16.79 0.00 -1.36
CA ASP A 91 -16.57 -1.24 -0.62
C ASP A 91 -17.24 -2.44 -1.30
N GLY A 92 -16.89 -3.64 -0.86
CA GLY A 92 -17.40 -4.90 -1.40
C GLY A 92 -18.43 -5.56 -0.48
N GLN A 93 -18.39 -5.29 0.81
CA GLN A 93 -19.20 -5.95 1.84
C GLN A 93 -19.98 -4.94 2.68
N ALA A 94 -21.16 -5.30 3.18
CA ALA A 94 -21.88 -4.48 4.15
C ALA A 94 -21.28 -4.66 5.55
N MET A 95 -21.22 -3.58 6.33
CA MET A 95 -20.77 -3.63 7.73
C MET A 95 -21.81 -4.36 8.57
N LEU A 96 -21.44 -5.42 9.29
CA LEU A 96 -22.34 -6.14 10.21
C LEU A 96 -22.76 -5.30 11.45
N VAL A 97 -22.20 -4.11 11.65
CA VAL A 97 -22.32 -3.34 12.91
C VAL A 97 -23.27 -2.14 12.80
N SER A 98 -23.92 -1.92 11.66
CA SER A 98 -24.90 -0.82 11.54
C SER A 98 -26.32 -1.32 11.79
N LEU A 99 -26.87 -1.06 12.99
CA LEU A 99 -28.29 -1.19 13.33
C LEU A 99 -29.17 -0.11 12.65
N VAL A 100 -28.73 0.41 11.50
CA VAL A 100 -29.52 1.34 10.70
C VAL A 100 -30.40 0.53 9.75
N TYR A 101 -31.69 0.84 9.76
CA TYR A 101 -32.69 0.29 8.85
C TYR A 101 -32.22 0.54 7.40
N ASN A 102 -31.81 -0.53 6.71
CA ASN A 102 -31.36 -0.55 5.31
C ASN A 102 -29.96 0.06 5.03
N PRO A 103 -28.85 -0.58 5.47
CA PRO A 103 -27.52 -0.20 5.01
C PRO A 103 -27.41 -0.47 3.50
N PRO A 104 -26.68 0.33 2.71
CA PRO A 104 -26.38 -0.02 1.33
C PRO A 104 -25.77 -1.43 1.31
N GLY A 105 -26.45 -2.37 0.64
CA GLY A 105 -26.04 -3.76 0.64
C GLY A 105 -24.65 -3.92 0.04
N SER A 106 -23.89 -4.91 0.53
CA SER A 106 -22.64 -5.39 -0.07
C SER A 106 -22.77 -5.42 -1.59
N HIS A 107 -21.92 -4.68 -2.30
CA HIS A 107 -21.96 -4.63 -3.77
C HIS A 107 -21.93 -6.04 -4.38
N TYR A 108 -21.13 -6.96 -3.82
CA TYR A 108 -21.06 -8.36 -4.27
C TYR A 108 -22.29 -9.22 -3.97
N LYS A 109 -23.10 -8.87 -2.95
CA LYS A 109 -24.34 -9.60 -2.59
C LYS A 109 -25.59 -8.88 -3.07
N ASN A 110 -25.45 -7.90 -3.96
CA ASN A 110 -26.60 -7.20 -4.53
C ASN A 110 -27.50 -8.19 -5.30
N ALA A 111 -28.82 -8.05 -5.14
CA ALA A 111 -29.79 -8.92 -5.82
C ALA A 111 -29.72 -8.80 -7.36
N CYS A 112 -29.26 -7.66 -7.87
CA CYS A 112 -29.01 -7.44 -9.28
C CYS A 112 -27.63 -7.99 -9.67
N PHE A 113 -27.61 -9.07 -10.46
CA PHE A 113 -26.36 -9.65 -10.96
C PHE A 113 -25.49 -8.62 -11.70
N ARG A 114 -26.08 -7.77 -12.56
CA ARG A 114 -25.37 -6.70 -13.28
C ARG A 114 -24.58 -5.82 -12.29
N HIS A 115 -25.24 -5.37 -11.22
CA HIS A 115 -24.60 -4.54 -10.19
C HIS A 115 -23.46 -5.30 -9.50
N ALA A 116 -23.71 -6.52 -9.05
CA ALA A 116 -22.72 -7.30 -8.31
C ALA A 116 -21.50 -7.67 -9.17
N ALA A 117 -21.72 -8.10 -10.41
CA ALA A 117 -20.67 -8.45 -11.35
C ALA A 117 -19.84 -7.23 -11.79
N ALA A 118 -20.46 -6.05 -11.89
CA ALA A 118 -19.77 -4.82 -12.24
C ALA A 118 -18.68 -4.41 -11.23
N HIS A 119 -18.76 -4.88 -9.98
CA HIS A 119 -17.76 -4.61 -8.93
C HIS A 119 -16.68 -5.70 -8.83
N VAL A 120 -16.70 -6.73 -9.70
CA VAL A 120 -15.71 -7.81 -9.69
C VAL A 120 -14.37 -7.35 -10.26
N LEU A 121 -13.34 -7.35 -9.42
CA LEU A 121 -11.93 -7.08 -9.70
C LEU A 121 -11.03 -7.91 -8.76
N SER A 122 -9.72 -7.95 -9.02
CA SER A 122 -8.76 -8.76 -8.24
C SER A 122 -7.52 -7.95 -7.84
N PRO A 123 -7.19 -7.81 -6.55
CA PRO A 123 -7.94 -8.32 -5.40
C PRO A 123 -9.33 -7.66 -5.25
N PRO A 124 -10.30 -8.28 -4.57
CA PRO A 124 -11.67 -7.79 -4.52
C PRO A 124 -11.81 -6.61 -3.55
N LEU A 125 -12.88 -5.83 -3.70
CA LEU A 125 -13.29 -4.82 -2.72
C LEU A 125 -13.55 -5.49 -1.36
N ARG A 126 -13.25 -4.76 -0.28
CA ARG A 126 -13.25 -5.31 1.08
C ARG A 126 -14.38 -4.74 1.93
N ASP A 127 -14.24 -4.82 3.24
CA ASP A 127 -15.22 -4.32 4.20
C ASP A 127 -15.29 -2.78 4.20
N PRO A 128 -16.35 -2.17 4.76
CA PRO A 128 -16.54 -0.72 4.73
C PRO A 128 -15.56 0.11 5.55
N SER A 129 -14.75 -0.50 6.43
CA SER A 129 -13.68 0.21 7.14
C SER A 129 -12.39 0.28 6.31
N THR A 130 -12.27 -0.54 5.26
CA THR A 130 -11.09 -0.57 4.40
C THR A 130 -10.82 0.79 3.72
N PRO A 131 -11.80 1.50 3.11
CA PRO A 131 -11.55 2.80 2.49
C PRO A 131 -10.84 3.79 3.42
N GLU A 132 -11.29 3.91 4.67
CA GLU A 132 -10.68 4.79 5.68
C GLU A 132 -9.25 4.35 6.00
N ALA A 133 -9.02 3.06 6.25
CA ALA A 133 -7.69 2.53 6.52
C ALA A 133 -6.69 2.73 5.36
N ILE A 134 -7.17 2.66 4.12
CA ILE A 134 -6.34 2.87 2.92
C ILE A 134 -6.05 4.35 2.70
N ILE A 135 -7.01 5.25 2.96
CA ILE A 135 -6.79 6.70 2.95
C ILE A 135 -5.75 7.08 4.00
N ASP A 136 -5.85 6.55 5.21
CA ASP A 136 -4.87 6.76 6.27
C ASP A 136 -3.48 6.27 5.84
N ALA A 137 -3.39 5.09 5.21
CA ALA A 137 -2.13 4.55 4.71
C ALA A 137 -1.51 5.42 3.61
N LEU A 138 -2.32 6.01 2.73
CA LEU A 138 -1.87 7.00 1.75
C LEU A 138 -1.41 8.29 2.42
N ALA A 139 -2.12 8.78 3.43
CA ALA A 139 -1.78 10.02 4.14
C ALA A 139 -0.43 9.89 4.90
N HIS A 140 -0.17 8.72 5.51
CA HIS A 140 1.02 8.46 6.31
C HIS A 140 2.22 7.89 5.52
N ASP A 141 2.15 7.83 4.19
CA ASP A 141 3.19 7.25 3.33
C ASP A 141 3.51 5.78 3.59
N ASP A 142 2.56 5.04 4.17
CA ASP A 142 2.58 3.58 4.15
C ASP A 142 2.31 3.08 2.70
N LEU A 143 1.45 3.77 1.96
CA LEU A 143 1.22 3.64 0.51
C LEU A 143 1.62 4.92 -0.22
N GLN A 144 2.21 4.78 -1.41
CA GLN A 144 2.84 5.92 -2.11
C GLN A 144 2.05 6.38 -3.33
N VAL A 145 1.26 5.50 -3.94
CA VAL A 145 0.57 5.79 -5.20
C VAL A 145 -0.88 5.34 -5.11
N ILE A 146 -1.78 6.17 -5.67
CA ILE A 146 -3.14 5.75 -6.00
C ILE A 146 -3.31 5.69 -7.52
N ALA A 147 -3.74 4.53 -8.03
CA ALA A 147 -4.04 4.27 -9.42
C ALA A 147 -5.54 3.98 -9.61
N SER A 148 -5.91 3.42 -10.76
CA SER A 148 -7.30 3.03 -11.05
C SER A 148 -7.46 1.56 -11.43
N ASP A 149 -6.40 0.90 -11.90
CA ASP A 149 -6.49 -0.43 -12.53
C ASP A 149 -7.64 -0.51 -13.54
N ASN A 150 -7.76 0.54 -14.37
CA ASN A 150 -8.92 0.75 -15.22
C ASN A 150 -8.98 -0.33 -16.31
N CYS A 151 -9.85 -1.31 -16.09
CA CYS A 151 -10.06 -2.46 -16.95
C CYS A 151 -11.56 -2.70 -17.07
N THR A 152 -12.19 -2.07 -18.06
CA THR A 152 -13.64 -1.95 -18.12
C THR A 152 -14.27 -2.98 -19.06
N PHE A 153 -15.36 -3.58 -18.60
CA PHE A 153 -16.16 -4.56 -19.35
C PHE A 153 -17.63 -4.15 -19.27
N ASN A 154 -18.34 -4.21 -20.39
CA ASN A 154 -19.77 -3.92 -20.41
C ASN A 154 -20.55 -5.04 -19.73
N GLU A 155 -21.84 -4.80 -19.43
CA GLU A 155 -22.72 -5.83 -18.84
C GLU A 155 -22.62 -7.18 -19.57
N LYS A 156 -22.70 -7.17 -20.90
CA LYS A 156 -22.69 -8.41 -21.72
C LYS A 156 -21.43 -9.25 -21.53
N ASP A 157 -20.28 -8.59 -21.32
CA ASP A 157 -19.02 -9.27 -21.07
C ASP A 157 -19.02 -9.87 -19.65
N LYS A 158 -19.54 -9.13 -18.67
CA LYS A 158 -19.68 -9.60 -17.28
C LYS A 158 -20.64 -10.80 -17.16
N GLU A 159 -21.67 -10.88 -18.01
CA GLU A 159 -22.63 -11.99 -18.06
C GLU A 159 -22.01 -13.35 -18.41
N LEU A 160 -20.78 -13.40 -18.96
CA LEU A 160 -20.06 -14.66 -19.19
C LEU A 160 -19.92 -15.51 -17.91
N GLY A 161 -19.89 -14.87 -16.74
CA GLY A 161 -19.80 -15.53 -15.44
C GLY A 161 -21.11 -15.62 -14.65
N LYS A 162 -22.28 -15.45 -15.28
CA LYS A 162 -23.59 -15.45 -14.60
C LYS A 162 -23.88 -16.69 -13.76
N ASN A 163 -23.32 -17.83 -14.14
CA ASN A 163 -23.47 -19.12 -13.45
C ASN A 163 -22.14 -19.65 -12.90
N ASP A 164 -21.09 -18.84 -12.93
CA ASP A 164 -19.72 -19.23 -12.55
C ASP A 164 -18.88 -17.96 -12.37
N PHE A 165 -18.75 -17.49 -11.12
CA PHE A 165 -18.05 -16.25 -10.82
C PHE A 165 -16.59 -16.24 -11.30
N THR A 166 -15.96 -17.41 -11.49
CA THR A 166 -14.58 -17.50 -11.97
C THR A 166 -14.43 -17.08 -13.43
N LYS A 167 -15.54 -17.01 -14.17
CA LYS A 167 -15.62 -16.57 -15.57
C LYS A 167 -16.06 -15.12 -15.74
N ILE A 168 -16.33 -14.40 -14.65
CA ILE A 168 -16.61 -12.96 -14.73
C ILE A 168 -15.29 -12.26 -15.09
N PRO A 169 -15.20 -11.52 -16.21
CA PRO A 169 -14.01 -10.75 -16.52
C PRO A 169 -13.74 -9.73 -15.41
N ASN A 170 -12.52 -9.73 -14.90
CA ASN A 170 -12.13 -8.96 -13.73
C ASN A 170 -11.67 -7.55 -14.13
N GLY A 171 -12.26 -6.55 -13.50
CA GLY A 171 -11.90 -5.15 -13.73
C GLY A 171 -13.08 -4.18 -13.56
N VAL A 172 -12.74 -2.92 -13.31
CA VAL A 172 -13.67 -1.82 -13.03
C VAL A 172 -13.23 -0.53 -13.72
N ASN A 173 -14.09 0.48 -13.70
CA ASN A 173 -13.75 1.85 -14.08
C ASN A 173 -13.02 2.57 -12.93
N GLY A 174 -12.23 3.59 -13.29
CA GLY A 174 -11.70 4.53 -12.30
C GLY A 174 -10.77 5.61 -12.84
N VAL A 175 -10.37 5.56 -14.11
CA VAL A 175 -9.38 6.52 -14.64
C VAL A 175 -9.84 7.99 -14.55
N GLU A 176 -11.12 8.27 -14.85
CA GLU A 176 -11.71 9.61 -14.76
C GLU A 176 -11.91 10.07 -13.31
N ASP A 177 -12.46 9.20 -12.45
CA ASP A 177 -12.98 9.60 -11.14
C ASP A 177 -11.91 9.56 -10.03
N ARG A 178 -10.75 8.92 -10.27
CA ARG A 178 -9.68 8.70 -9.27
C ARG A 178 -9.35 9.93 -8.43
N MET A 179 -9.11 11.06 -9.09
CA MET A 179 -8.68 12.28 -8.39
C MET A 179 -9.82 12.92 -7.59
N ALA A 180 -11.03 12.98 -8.13
CA ALA A 180 -12.17 13.60 -7.44
C ALA A 180 -12.64 12.75 -6.24
N ILE A 181 -12.63 11.43 -6.38
CA ILE A 181 -12.90 10.49 -5.28
C ILE A 181 -11.90 10.69 -4.15
N LEU A 182 -10.59 10.66 -4.45
CA LEU A 182 -9.58 10.83 -3.40
C LEU A 182 -9.66 12.22 -2.76
N TRP A 183 -9.85 13.28 -3.56
CA TRP A 183 -10.00 14.64 -3.03
C TRP A 183 -11.19 14.73 -2.06
N GLN A 184 -12.35 14.22 -2.46
CA GLN A 184 -13.54 14.22 -1.61
C GLN A 184 -13.36 13.40 -0.32
N LYS A 185 -12.75 12.22 -0.43
CA LYS A 185 -12.67 11.26 0.69
C LYS A 185 -11.50 11.55 1.64
N ALA A 186 -10.43 12.20 1.18
CA ALA A 186 -9.21 12.43 1.96
C ALA A 186 -8.92 13.90 2.22
N VAL A 187 -9.05 14.78 1.22
CA VAL A 187 -8.70 16.20 1.35
C VAL A 187 -9.82 16.97 2.04
N ASN A 188 -11.05 16.85 1.55
CA ASN A 188 -12.20 17.53 2.14
C ASN A 188 -12.53 17.05 3.57
N THR A 189 -12.11 15.83 3.93
CA THR A 189 -12.27 15.26 5.28
C THR A 189 -11.13 15.64 6.22
N GLY A 190 -10.07 16.28 5.73
CA GLY A 190 -8.92 16.73 6.53
C GLY A 190 -7.91 15.64 6.88
N VAL A 191 -8.05 14.42 6.34
CA VAL A 191 -7.10 13.32 6.56
C VAL A 191 -5.80 13.54 5.75
N MET A 192 -5.90 14.20 4.60
CA MET A 192 -4.80 14.44 3.68
C MET A 192 -4.75 15.92 3.26
N ASP A 193 -3.58 16.55 3.31
CA ASP A 193 -3.41 17.89 2.76
C ASP A 193 -3.26 17.88 1.21
N PRO A 194 -3.46 19.03 0.53
CA PRO A 194 -3.31 19.10 -0.92
C PRO A 194 -1.91 18.75 -1.46
N CYS A 195 -0.85 18.98 -0.68
CA CYS A 195 0.52 18.61 -1.10
C CYS A 195 0.68 17.09 -1.12
N ARG A 196 0.14 16.39 -0.12
CA ARG A 196 0.13 14.93 -0.09
C ARG A 196 -0.76 14.35 -1.18
N PHE A 197 -1.90 14.99 -1.48
CA PHE A 197 -2.74 14.64 -2.64
C PHE A 197 -1.94 14.70 -3.96
N VAL A 198 -1.18 15.76 -4.19
CA VAL A 198 -0.30 15.88 -5.37
C VAL A 198 0.75 14.76 -5.39
N ALA A 199 1.36 14.47 -4.24
CA ALA A 199 2.38 13.43 -4.13
C ALA A 199 1.87 12.05 -4.55
N VAL A 200 0.74 11.60 -3.98
CA VAL A 200 0.21 10.25 -4.23
C VAL A 200 -0.48 10.11 -5.59
N THR A 201 -0.91 11.22 -6.20
CA THR A 201 -1.58 11.20 -7.51
C THR A 201 -0.65 11.44 -8.70
N SER A 202 0.56 11.98 -8.48
CA SER A 202 1.49 12.33 -9.56
C SER A 202 2.99 12.23 -9.18
N THR A 203 3.48 13.01 -8.21
CA THR A 203 4.93 13.16 -7.95
C THR A 203 5.62 11.84 -7.61
N ASN A 204 5.01 11.01 -6.74
CA ASN A 204 5.60 9.74 -6.36
C ASN A 204 5.70 8.78 -7.55
N ALA A 205 4.66 8.71 -8.39
CA ALA A 205 4.69 7.89 -9.60
C ALA A 205 5.77 8.38 -10.57
N ALA A 206 5.89 9.69 -10.78
CA ALA A 206 6.94 10.26 -11.64
C ALA A 206 8.35 9.91 -11.14
N ASN A 207 8.58 9.97 -9.83
CA ASN A 207 9.87 9.61 -9.22
C ASN A 207 10.16 8.10 -9.32
N ILE A 208 9.18 7.26 -8.95
CA ILE A 208 9.32 5.79 -8.98
C ILE A 208 9.61 5.30 -10.40
N PHE A 209 8.89 5.82 -11.40
CA PHE A 209 9.01 5.42 -12.81
C PHE A 209 10.00 6.26 -13.63
N ASN A 210 10.82 7.08 -12.97
CA ASN A 210 11.91 7.85 -13.58
C ASN A 210 11.48 8.82 -14.71
N LEU A 211 10.47 9.64 -14.42
CA LEU A 211 9.90 10.65 -15.33
C LEU A 211 10.16 12.08 -14.78
N PRO A 212 11.38 12.62 -14.88
CA PRO A 212 11.77 13.88 -14.21
C PRO A 212 11.05 15.13 -14.73
N SER A 213 10.44 15.06 -15.92
CA SER A 213 9.64 16.15 -16.49
C SER A 213 8.18 16.15 -16.03
N LYS A 214 7.73 15.13 -15.29
CA LYS A 214 6.33 14.95 -14.85
C LYS A 214 6.18 15.13 -13.33
N GLY A 215 4.93 15.29 -12.89
CA GLY A 215 4.58 15.26 -11.46
C GLY A 215 5.04 16.48 -10.65
N ARG A 216 5.40 17.59 -11.31
CA ARG A 216 5.78 18.86 -10.67
C ARG A 216 5.47 20.05 -11.57
N VAL A 217 5.18 21.20 -10.96
CA VAL A 217 5.08 22.50 -11.67
C VAL A 217 6.38 23.27 -11.43
N ALA A 218 7.27 23.26 -12.41
CA ALA A 218 8.56 23.93 -12.36
C ALA A 218 9.05 24.30 -13.76
N VAL A 219 9.97 25.26 -13.85
CA VAL A 219 10.62 25.60 -15.12
C VAL A 219 11.32 24.36 -15.69
N GLY A 220 11.05 24.07 -16.96
CA GLY A 220 11.60 22.91 -17.67
C GLY A 220 10.83 21.59 -17.46
N ALA A 221 9.78 21.57 -16.62
CA ALA A 221 8.83 20.46 -16.60
C ALA A 221 7.88 20.52 -17.81
N ASP A 222 7.24 19.40 -18.14
CA ASP A 222 6.25 19.37 -19.20
C ASP A 222 5.02 20.18 -18.80
N GLY A 223 4.35 20.80 -19.77
CA GLY A 223 3.14 21.60 -19.56
C GLY A 223 1.89 20.77 -19.25
N ASP A 224 2.01 19.76 -18.38
CA ASP A 224 0.93 18.90 -17.90
C ASP A 224 0.43 19.46 -16.57
N VAL A 225 -0.65 20.24 -16.61
CA VAL A 225 -1.15 21.02 -15.47
C VAL A 225 -2.65 20.87 -15.37
N ILE A 226 -3.16 20.70 -14.15
CA ILE A 226 -4.59 20.72 -13.86
C ILE A 226 -4.87 21.98 -13.04
N VAL A 227 -5.83 22.79 -13.50
CA VAL A 227 -6.43 23.82 -12.66
C VAL A 227 -7.58 23.17 -11.93
N TRP A 228 -7.40 22.96 -10.63
CA TRP A 228 -8.36 22.28 -9.77
C TRP A 228 -9.25 23.31 -9.06
N ASP A 229 -10.57 23.24 -9.23
CA ASP A 229 -11.51 24.04 -8.44
C ASP A 229 -11.98 23.20 -7.24
N PRO A 230 -11.60 23.53 -6.00
CA PRO A 230 -12.00 22.78 -4.81
C PRO A 230 -13.49 22.90 -4.47
N ARG A 231 -14.26 23.71 -5.20
CA ARG A 231 -15.70 23.93 -4.99
C ARG A 231 -16.56 23.34 -6.10
N LEU A 232 -15.95 22.79 -7.15
CA LEU A 232 -16.69 22.18 -8.26
C LEU A 232 -17.43 20.94 -7.76
N GLU A 233 -18.76 20.98 -7.78
CA GLU A 233 -19.59 19.85 -7.35
C GLU A 233 -19.99 18.99 -8.56
N LYS A 234 -19.85 17.67 -8.40
CA LYS A 234 -20.30 16.66 -9.38
C LYS A 234 -20.96 15.51 -8.63
N THR A 235 -22.07 15.01 -9.17
CA THR A 235 -22.54 13.66 -8.84
C THR A 235 -22.05 12.72 -9.92
N ILE A 236 -21.27 11.72 -9.54
CA ILE A 236 -20.70 10.76 -10.49
C ILE A 236 -21.83 9.90 -11.06
N SER A 237 -21.87 9.75 -12.38
CA SER A 237 -22.84 8.90 -13.06
C SER A 237 -22.27 8.33 -14.36
N ALA A 238 -22.62 7.09 -14.68
CA ALA A 238 -22.37 6.48 -15.99
C ALA A 238 -23.04 7.26 -17.14
N ALA A 239 -24.13 7.99 -16.86
CA ALA A 239 -24.79 8.81 -17.88
C ALA A 239 -23.98 10.04 -18.31
N THR A 240 -23.00 10.48 -17.49
CA THR A 240 -22.25 11.72 -17.70
C THR A 240 -20.74 11.54 -17.72
N HIS A 241 -20.23 10.33 -17.45
CA HIS A 241 -18.81 10.04 -17.57
C HIS A 241 -18.34 9.97 -19.02
N HIS A 242 -17.04 9.93 -19.22
CA HIS A 242 -16.39 9.87 -20.53
C HIS A 242 -15.84 8.47 -20.84
N HIS A 243 -16.18 7.46 -20.03
CA HIS A 243 -15.82 6.07 -20.33
C HIS A 243 -16.74 5.50 -21.41
N ALA A 244 -16.25 4.48 -22.12
CA ALA A 244 -17.06 3.73 -23.08
C ALA A 244 -17.96 2.66 -22.42
N VAL A 245 -17.73 2.36 -21.13
CA VAL A 245 -18.46 1.31 -20.41
C VAL A 245 -19.79 1.83 -19.88
N ASP A 246 -20.81 0.97 -19.84
CA ASP A 246 -22.17 1.30 -19.44
C ASP A 246 -22.44 1.25 -17.93
N PHE A 247 -21.40 1.43 -17.10
CA PHE A 247 -21.49 1.35 -15.64
C PHE A 247 -20.42 2.23 -14.95
N ASN A 248 -20.72 2.71 -13.75
CA ASN A 248 -19.74 3.37 -12.88
C ASN A 248 -19.83 2.82 -11.45
N ILE A 249 -18.73 2.28 -10.89
CA ILE A 249 -18.71 1.76 -9.50
C ILE A 249 -18.89 2.85 -8.43
N PHE A 250 -18.80 4.13 -8.82
CA PHE A 250 -19.03 5.29 -7.96
C PHE A 250 -20.38 5.97 -8.24
N GLU A 251 -21.31 5.29 -8.91
CA GLU A 251 -22.63 5.83 -9.28
C GLU A 251 -23.33 6.52 -8.10
N GLY A 252 -23.81 7.75 -8.33
CA GLY A 252 -24.56 8.53 -7.35
C GLY A 252 -23.70 9.19 -6.27
N GLN A 253 -22.39 8.95 -6.20
CA GLN A 253 -21.54 9.60 -5.21
C GLN A 253 -21.37 11.09 -5.55
N ARG A 254 -21.63 11.96 -4.56
CA ARG A 254 -21.35 13.40 -4.66
C ARG A 254 -19.89 13.67 -4.29
N VAL A 255 -19.17 14.34 -5.18
CA VAL A 255 -17.79 14.81 -4.97
C VAL A 255 -17.73 16.33 -5.13
N VAL A 256 -16.94 16.98 -4.28
CA VAL A 256 -16.67 18.41 -4.31
C VAL A 256 -15.17 18.60 -4.49
N GLY A 257 -14.76 19.31 -5.54
CA GLY A 257 -13.37 19.37 -5.99
C GLY A 257 -13.18 18.60 -7.28
N GLY A 258 -12.75 19.28 -8.33
CA GLY A 258 -12.54 18.66 -9.63
C GLY A 258 -11.69 19.48 -10.60
N PRO A 259 -11.31 18.88 -11.74
CA PRO A 259 -10.54 19.56 -12.76
C PRO A 259 -11.42 20.57 -13.49
N GLN A 260 -11.14 21.86 -13.34
CA GLN A 260 -11.76 22.91 -14.14
C GLN A 260 -11.10 23.01 -15.52
N TYR A 261 -9.76 22.96 -15.55
CA TYR A 261 -8.98 22.90 -16.78
C TYR A 261 -7.96 21.76 -16.69
N VAL A 262 -7.79 21.03 -17.79
CA VAL A 262 -6.71 20.05 -17.95
C VAL A 262 -5.87 20.47 -19.14
N ILE A 263 -4.59 20.72 -18.88
CA ILE A 263 -3.60 21.13 -19.86
C ILE A 263 -2.64 19.96 -20.03
N VAL A 264 -2.43 19.51 -21.26
CA VAL A 264 -1.49 18.44 -21.61
C VAL A 264 -0.46 19.02 -22.57
N ASN A 265 0.81 18.97 -22.20
CA ASN A 265 1.94 19.50 -22.95
C ASN A 265 1.71 20.92 -23.48
N GLY A 266 1.12 21.78 -22.64
CA GLY A 266 0.83 23.19 -22.94
C GLY A 266 -0.46 23.44 -23.73
N ARG A 267 -1.24 22.40 -24.07
CA ARG A 267 -2.53 22.52 -24.76
C ARG A 267 -3.70 22.28 -23.82
N VAL A 268 -4.67 23.19 -23.80
CA VAL A 268 -5.92 22.99 -23.06
C VAL A 268 -6.73 21.86 -23.72
N CYS A 269 -6.93 20.78 -22.98
CA CYS A 269 -7.62 19.57 -23.40
C CYS A 269 -8.97 19.36 -22.69
N LEU A 270 -9.17 19.98 -21.53
CA LEU A 270 -10.46 20.10 -20.86
C LEU A 270 -10.65 21.57 -20.46
N ASP A 271 -11.83 22.11 -20.73
CA ASP A 271 -12.23 23.48 -20.41
C ASP A 271 -13.67 23.48 -19.89
N ASP A 272 -13.85 23.65 -18.58
CA ASP A 272 -15.17 23.74 -17.93
C ASP A 272 -16.13 22.58 -18.34
N GLY A 273 -15.59 21.36 -18.38
CA GLY A 273 -16.33 20.14 -18.75
C GLY A 273 -16.37 19.83 -20.26
N ASP A 274 -15.90 20.73 -21.12
CA ASP A 274 -15.79 20.52 -22.56
C ASP A 274 -14.44 19.85 -22.92
N LEU A 275 -14.50 18.63 -23.45
CA LEU A 275 -13.33 17.84 -23.81
C LEU A 275 -12.84 18.19 -25.23
N ARG A 276 -11.64 18.75 -25.32
CA ARG A 276 -11.01 19.25 -26.55
C ARG A 276 -9.72 18.52 -26.88
N VAL A 277 -9.85 17.24 -27.22
CA VAL A 277 -8.71 16.35 -27.51
C VAL A 277 -8.61 15.98 -28.97
N ALA A 278 -7.41 15.61 -29.40
CA ALA A 278 -7.16 15.02 -30.71
C ALA A 278 -6.47 13.66 -30.50
N GLU A 279 -6.97 12.63 -31.17
CA GLU A 279 -6.35 11.30 -31.15
C GLU A 279 -4.88 11.38 -31.60
N GLY A 280 -4.01 10.62 -30.93
CA GLY A 280 -2.58 10.57 -31.24
C GLY A 280 -1.74 11.75 -30.73
N TYR A 281 -2.33 12.72 -30.02
CA TYR A 281 -1.55 13.82 -29.42
C TYR A 281 -0.60 13.36 -28.30
N GLY A 282 -1.02 12.35 -27.51
CA GLY A 282 -0.19 11.75 -26.48
C GLY A 282 1.05 11.08 -27.06
N LYS A 283 2.15 11.09 -26.30
CA LYS A 283 3.43 10.51 -26.72
C LYS A 283 3.90 9.46 -25.73
N PHE A 284 4.54 8.42 -26.26
CA PHE A 284 5.31 7.50 -25.43
C PHE A 284 6.47 8.24 -24.75
N LEU A 285 6.66 7.98 -23.45
CA LEU A 285 7.77 8.50 -22.67
C LEU A 285 8.68 7.33 -22.30
N PRO A 286 9.93 7.30 -22.81
CA PRO A 286 10.88 6.29 -22.37
C PRO A 286 11.23 6.51 -20.89
N THR A 287 11.22 5.45 -20.11
CA THR A 287 11.60 5.45 -18.69
C THR A 287 13.00 4.85 -18.55
N PRO A 288 14.06 5.65 -18.35
CA PRO A 288 15.40 5.10 -18.20
C PRO A 288 15.48 4.17 -16.98
N PRO A 289 16.27 3.09 -17.06
CA PRO A 289 16.48 2.22 -15.91
C PRO A 289 17.20 2.97 -14.78
N ASN A 290 17.27 2.34 -13.60
CA ASN A 290 18.00 2.86 -12.43
C ASN A 290 17.52 4.25 -11.97
N SER A 291 16.21 4.39 -11.69
CA SER A 291 15.67 5.61 -11.08
C SER A 291 16.51 6.01 -9.85
N PRO A 292 17.10 7.21 -9.80
CA PRO A 292 17.85 7.67 -8.64
C PRO A 292 17.01 7.70 -7.36
N TYR A 293 15.69 7.88 -7.49
CA TYR A 293 14.76 7.83 -6.37
C TYR A 293 14.62 6.42 -5.77
N VAL A 294 14.75 5.38 -6.59
CA VAL A 294 14.58 3.98 -6.16
C VAL A 294 15.90 3.33 -5.78
N TYR A 295 16.95 3.56 -6.57
CA TYR A 295 18.25 2.91 -6.42
C TYR A 295 19.30 3.79 -5.71
N GLY A 296 18.95 5.03 -5.36
CA GLY A 296 19.90 6.03 -4.90
C GLY A 296 20.81 6.55 -6.01
N GLU A 297 21.71 7.47 -5.67
CA GLU A 297 22.78 7.85 -6.56
C GLU A 297 23.79 6.70 -6.67
N VAL A 298 24.22 6.36 -7.89
CA VAL A 298 25.26 5.35 -8.11
C VAL A 298 26.52 5.83 -7.41
N PRO A 299 27.08 5.07 -6.45
CA PRO A 299 28.35 5.45 -5.83
C PRO A 299 29.44 5.52 -6.91
N THR A 300 30.15 6.65 -6.99
CA THR A 300 31.39 6.75 -7.78
C THR A 300 32.56 5.99 -7.15
N THR A 301 32.34 5.33 -6.01
CA THR A 301 33.34 4.58 -5.26
C THR A 301 33.48 3.17 -5.86
N PRO A 302 34.72 2.64 -6.00
CA PRO A 302 34.95 1.27 -6.47
C PRO A 302 34.11 0.26 -5.69
N GLN A 303 33.60 -0.77 -6.37
CA GLN A 303 32.86 -1.85 -5.72
C GLN A 303 33.66 -2.42 -4.55
N PRO A 304 33.01 -2.75 -3.42
CA PRO A 304 33.69 -3.41 -2.31
C PRO A 304 34.31 -4.71 -2.81
N GLU A 305 35.58 -4.95 -2.43
CA GLU A 305 36.28 -6.18 -2.77
C GLU A 305 35.43 -7.40 -2.37
N ARG A 306 35.38 -8.36 -3.30
CA ARG A 306 34.73 -9.66 -3.07
C ARG A 306 35.32 -10.25 -1.80
N VAL A 307 34.49 -10.44 -0.77
CA VAL A 307 34.93 -11.09 0.46
C VAL A 307 35.31 -12.52 0.09
N GLU A 308 36.61 -12.80 0.01
CA GLU A 308 37.10 -14.16 -0.01
C GLU A 308 36.76 -14.78 1.35
N TYR A 309 35.89 -15.77 1.32
CA TYR A 309 35.69 -16.62 2.49
C TYR A 309 37.02 -17.30 2.77
N LEU A 310 37.67 -16.92 3.87
CA LEU A 310 38.75 -17.70 4.43
C LEU A 310 38.24 -19.14 4.58
N PRO A 311 38.97 -20.16 4.10
CA PRO A 311 38.55 -21.54 4.26
C PRO A 311 38.30 -21.79 5.74
N SER A 312 37.17 -22.44 6.07
CA SER A 312 36.86 -22.87 7.43
C SER A 312 38.12 -23.45 8.07
N PRO A 313 38.53 -23.00 9.28
CA PRO A 313 39.79 -23.45 9.86
C PRO A 313 39.78 -24.97 9.90
N ALA A 314 40.71 -25.59 9.17
CA ALA A 314 40.92 -27.02 9.22
C ALA A 314 41.13 -27.39 10.69
N ARG A 315 40.45 -28.44 11.16
CA ARG A 315 40.60 -28.94 12.52
C ARG A 315 42.08 -29.16 12.81
N VAL A 316 42.70 -28.24 13.55
CA VAL A 316 44.08 -28.38 14.00
C VAL A 316 44.07 -29.46 15.08
N THR A 317 44.26 -30.70 14.69
CA THR A 317 44.62 -31.76 15.64
C THR A 317 46.08 -31.52 16.00
N ASN A 318 46.34 -30.95 17.16
CA ASN A 318 47.69 -30.82 17.70
C ASN A 318 48.29 -32.22 17.86
N GLY A 319 49.07 -32.66 16.87
CA GLY A 319 50.04 -33.75 16.97
C GLY A 319 49.45 -35.17 17.07
N THR A 320 50.01 -36.05 16.26
CA THR A 320 50.13 -37.49 16.57
C THR A 320 50.73 -37.68 17.98
N PRO A 321 50.25 -38.63 18.78
CA PRO A 321 50.72 -38.82 20.15
C PRO A 321 52.16 -39.35 20.13
N THR A 322 53.12 -38.51 20.50
CA THR A 322 54.49 -38.95 20.76
C THR A 322 54.54 -39.57 22.17
N GLU A 323 54.92 -40.84 22.26
CA GLU A 323 55.23 -41.52 23.53
C GLU A 323 56.32 -40.74 24.29
N LEU A 324 55.94 -40.13 25.40
CA LEU A 324 56.89 -39.51 26.32
C LEU A 324 57.49 -40.59 27.22
N GLN A 325 58.78 -40.88 26.98
CA GLN A 325 59.60 -41.69 27.87
C GLN A 325 59.71 -41.03 29.25
N ILE A 326 59.33 -41.79 30.28
CA ILE A 326 59.43 -41.40 31.68
C ILE A 326 60.91 -41.48 32.09
N SER A 327 61.56 -40.34 32.31
CA SER A 327 62.81 -40.28 33.06
C SER A 327 62.52 -39.86 34.51
N HIS A 328 62.55 -40.83 35.42
CA HIS A 328 62.54 -40.62 36.86
C HIS A 328 63.79 -39.85 37.29
N LYS A 329 63.63 -38.65 37.85
CA LYS A 329 64.55 -38.10 38.84
C LYS A 329 63.79 -37.17 39.80
N LEU A 330 63.92 -37.52 41.07
CA LEU A 330 63.37 -36.85 42.24
C LEU A 330 63.84 -35.39 42.33
N GLU A 331 63.01 -34.49 42.85
CA GLU A 331 63.17 -33.98 44.22
C GLU A 331 62.03 -33.06 44.63
N ALA A 332 61.71 -33.13 45.92
CA ALA A 332 60.60 -32.49 46.58
C ALA A 332 60.85 -30.98 46.77
N THR A 333 59.80 -30.18 46.62
CA THR A 333 59.59 -29.03 47.51
C THR A 333 58.11 -28.65 47.52
N SER A 334 57.55 -28.80 48.71
CA SER A 334 56.20 -28.48 49.11
C SER A 334 55.97 -26.97 49.19
N VAL A 335 54.82 -26.49 48.69
CA VAL A 335 54.10 -25.39 49.34
C VAL A 335 52.60 -25.68 49.34
N SER A 336 52.08 -25.86 50.55
CA SER A 336 50.70 -25.71 51.04
C SER A 336 49.82 -24.80 50.16
N GLY A 337 48.56 -25.08 49.82
CA GLY A 337 47.54 -25.90 50.47
C GLY A 337 46.25 -25.08 50.58
N CYS A 338 45.20 -25.45 49.83
CA CYS A 338 43.81 -25.35 50.28
C CYS A 338 42.92 -26.24 49.39
N SER A 339 41.93 -26.81 50.03
CA SER A 339 41.31 -28.12 49.82
C SER A 339 40.15 -28.17 48.81
N THR A 340 39.94 -29.39 48.31
CA THR A 340 38.88 -30.04 47.51
C THR A 340 37.46 -29.90 48.15
N PRO A 341 36.32 -30.46 47.62
CA PRO A 341 36.16 -31.45 46.52
C PRO A 341 34.91 -31.30 45.60
N THR A 342 35.05 -31.55 44.30
CA THR A 342 33.93 -32.05 43.47
C THR A 342 34.12 -33.54 43.22
N GLY A 343 33.40 -34.35 43.98
CA GLY A 343 33.25 -35.79 43.73
C GLY A 343 32.21 -36.06 42.65
N ARG A 344 32.66 -36.73 41.57
CA ARG A 344 32.06 -37.92 40.88
C ARG A 344 30.52 -37.96 40.70
N LYS A 345 29.94 -38.24 39.52
CA LYS A 345 30.20 -39.33 38.55
C LYS A 345 29.64 -39.00 37.14
N MET A 346 30.24 -39.64 36.13
CA MET A 346 29.88 -39.63 34.71
C MET A 346 28.48 -40.19 34.39
N ARG A 347 27.89 -39.71 33.28
CA ARG A 347 26.98 -40.46 32.39
C ARG A 347 27.31 -40.15 30.92
N GLU A 348 27.14 -41.17 30.09
CA GLU A 348 27.58 -41.37 28.71
C GLU A 348 26.81 -40.59 27.61
N PRO A 349 27.29 -40.58 26.34
CA PRO A 349 27.00 -39.53 25.37
C PRO A 349 25.73 -39.82 24.55
N GLY A 350 24.75 -38.90 24.63
CA GLY A 350 23.59 -38.86 23.74
C GLY A 350 23.76 -37.78 22.69
N GLN A 351 23.99 -38.16 21.44
CA GLN A 351 23.77 -37.28 20.28
C GLN A 351 22.32 -36.77 20.31
N ARG A 352 22.14 -35.44 20.20
CA ARG A 352 20.87 -34.87 19.76
C ARG A 352 21.12 -34.00 18.54
N ASN A 353 20.73 -34.55 17.40
CA ASN A 353 20.64 -33.88 16.11
C ASN A 353 19.38 -33.02 16.12
N LEU A 354 19.52 -31.70 15.94
CA LEU A 354 18.46 -30.68 16.09
C LEU A 354 17.93 -30.24 14.72
N GLN A 355 17.51 -31.19 13.88
CA GLN A 355 16.70 -30.91 12.70
C GLN A 355 15.70 -32.04 12.52
N ASN A 356 14.47 -31.79 12.96
CA ASN A 356 13.19 -32.31 12.44
C ASN A 356 12.14 -32.22 13.56
N SER A 357 11.50 -31.06 13.69
CA SER A 357 10.26 -30.93 14.45
C SER A 357 9.10 -30.68 13.49
N THR A 358 8.37 -31.75 13.22
CA THR A 358 7.03 -31.74 12.60
C THR A 358 6.03 -31.39 13.70
N PHE A 359 5.21 -30.35 13.50
CA PHE A 359 4.09 -30.05 14.40
C PHE A 359 2.96 -31.07 14.20
N SER A 360 2.45 -31.64 15.30
CA SER A 360 1.17 -32.35 15.35
C SER A 360 0.36 -31.80 16.51
N ILE A 361 -0.85 -31.34 16.20
CA ILE A 361 -1.87 -30.89 17.17
C ILE A 361 -2.64 -32.12 17.62
N SER A 362 -2.68 -32.38 18.93
CA SER A 362 -3.69 -33.22 19.55
C SER A 362 -4.51 -32.38 20.54
N GLN A 363 -5.82 -32.47 20.34
CA GLN A 363 -6.88 -31.94 21.18
C GLN A 363 -6.73 -32.40 22.63
N LEU A 364 -7.15 -31.57 23.59
CA LEU A 364 -7.62 -32.08 24.87
C LEU A 364 -8.71 -31.19 25.47
N GLN A 365 -9.78 -31.89 25.86
CA GLN A 365 -11.05 -31.39 26.34
C GLN A 365 -10.98 -30.88 27.79
N ILE A 366 -11.93 -29.99 28.05
CA ILE A 366 -12.52 -29.47 29.28
C ILE A 366 -12.47 -30.43 30.49
N SER A 367 -12.08 -29.89 31.65
CA SER A 367 -12.68 -30.27 32.94
C SER A 367 -12.69 -29.11 33.94
N HIS A 368 -13.87 -28.79 34.46
CA HIS A 368 -14.13 -27.86 35.55
C HIS A 368 -13.59 -28.37 36.89
N LYS A 369 -13.09 -27.45 37.74
CA LYS A 369 -13.38 -27.45 39.19
C LYS A 369 -13.12 -26.05 39.79
N LEU A 370 -14.12 -25.60 40.54
CA LEU A 370 -14.11 -24.39 41.37
C LEU A 370 -13.21 -24.57 42.59
N GLU A 371 -12.56 -23.48 43.04
CA GLU A 371 -12.52 -23.10 44.44
C GLU A 371 -12.14 -21.63 44.61
N ALA A 372 -12.72 -20.99 45.63
CA ALA A 372 -12.79 -19.56 45.87
C ALA A 372 -11.73 -19.06 46.86
N THR A 373 -11.72 -17.73 47.09
CA THR A 373 -10.95 -16.91 48.07
C THR A 373 -9.55 -16.49 47.61
N SER A 374 -9.04 -15.26 47.83
CA SER A 374 -9.45 -14.10 48.63
C SER A 374 -8.75 -12.82 48.12
N VAL A 375 -9.21 -11.68 48.64
CA VAL A 375 -8.87 -10.29 48.28
C VAL A 375 -7.53 -9.83 48.88
N SER A 376 -6.71 -9.12 48.11
CA SER A 376 -5.72 -8.13 48.57
C SER A 376 -5.23 -7.38 47.32
N GLY A 377 -5.49 -6.10 47.08
CA GLY A 377 -5.09 -4.96 47.92
C GLY A 377 -3.99 -4.18 47.17
N CYS A 378 -4.32 -3.56 46.02
CA CYS A 378 -3.35 -2.82 45.22
C CYS A 378 -3.14 -1.41 45.79
N SER A 379 -1.91 -1.16 46.23
CA SER A 379 -1.39 0.09 46.76
C SER A 379 -0.92 1.02 45.63
N THR A 380 -1.45 2.24 45.62
CA THR A 380 -0.91 3.39 44.89
C THR A 380 0.42 3.86 45.50
N PRO A 381 1.29 4.47 44.67
CA PRO A 381 1.94 5.71 45.12
C PRO A 381 1.72 6.87 44.14
N THR A 382 1.33 7.97 44.77
CA THR A 382 1.19 9.36 44.36
C THR A 382 2.43 9.99 43.71
N GLY A 383 2.21 10.96 42.82
CA GLY A 383 3.05 12.17 42.73
C GLY A 383 3.41 12.67 41.32
N ARG A 384 2.55 13.47 40.68
CA ARG A 384 2.95 14.37 39.58
C ARG A 384 2.70 15.82 40.00
N LYS A 385 3.76 16.63 40.04
CA LYS A 385 3.71 18.08 40.25
C LYS A 385 3.15 18.78 39.00
N MET A 386 2.20 19.69 39.23
CA MET A 386 1.75 20.72 38.29
C MET A 386 2.91 21.68 37.97
N ARG A 387 3.01 22.11 36.71
CA ARG A 387 3.76 23.30 36.30
C ARG A 387 2.77 24.32 35.73
N GLU A 388 2.86 25.55 36.23
CA GLU A 388 2.05 26.71 35.81
C GLU A 388 2.53 27.31 34.48
N PRO A 389 1.66 28.05 33.76
CA PRO A 389 1.98 28.68 32.49
C PRO A 389 2.49 30.11 32.65
N GLY A 390 3.53 30.46 31.89
CA GLY A 390 3.92 31.86 31.69
C GLY A 390 5.43 32.08 31.74
N GLN A 391 6.09 32.09 30.58
CA GLN A 391 6.91 33.23 30.18
C GLN A 391 7.29 33.15 28.70
N ARG A 392 7.21 34.32 28.08
CA ARG A 392 7.54 34.65 26.69
C ARG A 392 9.03 34.43 26.44
N ASN A 393 9.38 33.96 25.25
CA ASN A 393 10.72 34.16 24.71
C ASN A 393 10.64 34.95 23.41
N LEU A 394 11.25 36.13 23.44
CA LEU A 394 11.37 37.12 22.38
C LEU A 394 12.63 36.79 21.58
N GLN A 395 12.49 36.27 20.37
CA GLN A 395 13.51 36.44 19.32
C GLN A 395 12.84 36.70 17.97
N ASN A 396 13.30 37.79 17.37
CA ASN A 396 12.76 38.48 16.22
C ASN A 396 12.71 37.63 14.95
N SER A 397 11.59 37.66 14.24
CA SER A 397 11.60 37.73 12.78
C SER A 397 10.36 38.47 12.29
N THR A 398 10.65 39.58 11.65
CA THR A 398 9.74 40.62 11.20
C THR A 398 9.26 40.30 9.80
N PHE A 399 7.97 40.03 9.61
CA PHE A 399 7.29 40.32 8.35
C PHE A 399 5.91 40.89 8.68
N SER A 400 5.74 42.19 8.43
CA SER A 400 4.46 42.88 8.44
C SER A 400 3.87 42.82 7.03
N ILE A 401 2.65 42.30 6.90
CA ILE A 401 1.75 42.64 5.80
C ILE A 401 0.56 43.33 6.44
N SER A 402 0.54 44.65 6.33
CA SER A 402 -0.64 45.47 6.55
C SER A 402 -1.08 46.01 5.20
N GLN A 403 -2.19 45.50 4.67
CA GLN A 403 -3.16 46.33 3.96
C GLN A 403 -4.50 45.58 3.87
N GLU A 404 -5.45 46.01 4.68
CA GLU A 404 -6.88 45.88 4.38
C GLU A 404 -7.19 46.79 3.18
N MET A 405 -7.87 46.23 2.16
CA MET A 405 -8.72 47.03 1.28
C MET A 405 -10.07 46.34 1.17
N GLU A 406 -11.08 47.06 1.63
CA GLU A 406 -12.49 46.75 1.46
C GLU A 406 -12.87 46.69 -0.04
N GLY A 407 -13.75 45.74 -0.36
CA GLY A 407 -14.78 45.76 -1.39
C GLY A 407 -14.51 46.43 -2.74
N LEU A 408 -14.48 45.62 -3.81
CA LEU A 408 -15.21 45.86 -5.05
C LEU A 408 -15.19 44.61 -5.95
N ASP A 409 -16.37 44.05 -6.17
CA ASP A 409 -16.65 43.02 -7.17
C ASP A 409 -16.20 43.45 -8.56
N THR A 410 -15.14 42.85 -9.10
CA THR A 410 -14.89 42.87 -10.55
C THR A 410 -14.28 41.55 -11.01
N LYS A 411 -15.10 40.77 -11.72
CA LYS A 411 -14.66 39.60 -12.51
C LYS A 411 -13.67 40.06 -13.58
N THR A 412 -12.40 39.67 -13.45
CA THR A 412 -11.39 39.90 -14.49
C THR A 412 -11.46 38.80 -15.55
N SER A 413 -12.20 39.05 -16.63
CA SER A 413 -12.13 38.24 -17.85
C SER A 413 -10.84 38.56 -18.62
N VAL A 414 -9.96 37.59 -18.80
CA VAL A 414 -8.81 37.73 -19.70
C VAL A 414 -9.27 37.50 -21.14
N ARG A 415 -9.44 38.58 -21.91
CA ARG A 415 -9.60 38.51 -23.37
C ARG A 415 -8.24 38.33 -24.02
N VAL A 416 -7.96 37.13 -24.52
CA VAL A 416 -6.82 36.89 -25.42
C VAL A 416 -7.13 37.55 -26.77
N ARG A 417 -6.42 38.63 -27.10
CA ARG A 417 -6.37 39.19 -28.46
C ARG A 417 -5.20 38.54 -29.21
N ASN A 418 -5.50 38.00 -30.40
CA ASN A 418 -4.59 37.41 -31.40
C ASN A 418 -4.03 36.00 -31.12
N PRO A 419 -4.77 34.93 -31.46
CA PRO A 419 -4.15 33.65 -31.81
C PRO A 419 -3.51 33.74 -33.21
N PRO A 420 -2.30 33.18 -33.43
CA PRO A 420 -1.73 33.07 -34.77
C PRO A 420 -2.38 31.88 -35.47
N GLY A 421 -3.28 32.14 -36.42
CA GLY A 421 -3.93 31.10 -37.21
C GLY A 421 -4.75 31.71 -38.34
N GLY A 422 -4.20 31.70 -39.54
CA GLY A 422 -4.82 32.24 -40.75
C GLY A 422 -6.10 31.50 -41.16
N LYS A 423 -6.95 32.21 -41.90
CA LYS A 423 -8.19 31.71 -42.50
C LYS A 423 -7.88 30.54 -43.45
N SER A 424 -8.45 29.36 -43.21
CA SER A 424 -8.63 28.37 -44.28
C SER A 424 -9.92 28.71 -45.04
N SER A 425 -9.77 29.17 -46.27
CA SER A 425 -10.82 29.14 -47.27
C SER A 425 -11.10 27.69 -47.65
N GLY A 426 -12.36 27.26 -47.57
CA GLY A 426 -12.77 25.95 -48.03
C GLY A 426 -12.64 25.77 -49.54
N LEU A 427 -12.59 24.51 -49.97
CA LEU A 427 -13.25 23.92 -51.13
C LEU A 427 -12.78 22.46 -51.28
N TRP A 428 -13.77 21.57 -51.47
CA TRP A 428 -13.75 20.12 -51.71
C TRP A 428 -13.74 19.19 -50.51
#